data_AF-A0A3G9E179-F1
#
_entry.id   AF-A0A3G9E179-F1
#
_cell.length_a   1.000
_cell.length_b   1.000
_cell.length_c   1.000
_cell.angle_alpha   90.00
_cell.angle_beta   90.00
_cell.angle_gamma   90.00
#
_symmetry.space_group_name_H-M   'P 1'
#
loop_
_entity.id
_entity.type
_entity.pdbx_description
1 polymer ?
#
loop_
_entity_poly.entity_id
_entity_poly.type
_entity_poly.pdbx_seq_one_letter_code
_entity_poly.pdbx_strand_id
1 'polypeptide(L)'
;MKIIEQINEQINLIERVERIKEVLKNPNFKINWETDIEKMDFQKLRTPISFGRFKSTIRLERINPCEVRNSYAEGNGLFSYDLPNTLNLLELMVSGERIIPPIFCDPFKLIDGEKMAIEGFTMLDGSHRLWVSSQLNLEEIPILRFDKVQDYCFTPNKWKFECPEESRLVVKSIIGNSEYVFDTNKIIIHRMNQSHLCIAEP
;
A
#
# COMPACT_ATOMS: atom_id res chain seq x y z
N MET A 1 30.38 -12.33 -11.98
CA MET A 1 30.79 -12.29 -10.57
C MET A 1 31.71 -13.46 -10.30
N LYS A 2 32.85 -13.24 -9.66
CA LYS A 2 33.80 -14.30 -9.31
C LYS A 2 33.34 -15.00 -8.03
N ILE A 3 33.69 -16.28 -7.86
CA ILE A 3 33.31 -17.09 -6.69
C ILE A 3 33.71 -16.42 -5.36
N ILE A 4 34.87 -15.77 -5.30
CA ILE A 4 35.33 -15.05 -4.10
C ILE A 4 34.42 -13.85 -3.76
N GLU A 5 33.91 -13.14 -4.76
CA GLU A 5 32.98 -12.00 -4.53
C GLU A 5 31.67 -12.51 -3.93
N GLN A 6 31.13 -13.61 -4.45
CA GLN A 6 29.93 -14.25 -3.91
C GLN A 6 30.13 -14.70 -2.45
N ILE A 7 31.27 -15.33 -2.13
CA ILE A 7 31.58 -15.75 -0.76
C ILE A 7 31.64 -14.54 0.18
N ASN A 8 32.31 -13.47 -0.23
CA ASN A 8 32.42 -12.25 0.58
C ASN A 8 31.05 -11.58 0.80
N GLU A 9 30.17 -11.59 -0.20
CA GLU A 9 28.79 -11.11 -0.06
C GLU A 9 28.00 -11.94 0.96
N GLN A 10 28.14 -13.27 0.93
CA GLN A 10 27.49 -14.14 1.91
C GLN A 10 28.02 -13.93 3.33
N ILE A 11 29.34 -13.77 3.50
CA ILE A 11 29.94 -13.46 4.81
C ILE A 11 29.38 -12.14 5.37
N ASN A 12 29.35 -11.09 4.54
CA ASN A 12 28.80 -9.79 4.95
C ASN A 12 27.31 -9.91 5.36
N LEU A 13 26.50 -10.66 4.60
CA LEU A 13 25.10 -10.90 4.95
C LEU A 13 24.96 -11.59 6.31
N ILE A 14 25.77 -12.61 6.59
CA ILE A 14 25.77 -13.32 7.89
C ILE A 14 26.12 -12.35 9.02
N GLU A 15 27.19 -11.56 8.87
CA GLU A 15 27.62 -10.58 9.89
C GLU A 15 26.55 -9.53 10.18
N ARG A 16 25.87 -9.03 9.15
CA ARG A 16 24.76 -8.08 9.29
C ARG A 16 23.58 -8.70 10.04
N VAL A 17 23.22 -9.94 9.72
CA VAL A 17 22.14 -10.67 10.42
C VAL A 17 22.46 -10.84 11.91
N GLU A 18 23.68 -11.29 12.24
CA GLU A 18 24.08 -11.47 13.64
C GLU A 18 24.09 -10.14 14.41
N ARG A 19 24.58 -9.05 13.80
CA ARG A 19 24.51 -7.72 14.41
C ARG A 19 23.08 -7.30 14.75
N ILE A 20 22.14 -7.50 13.82
CA ILE A 20 20.74 -7.16 14.03
C ILE A 20 20.12 -8.04 15.12
N LYS A 21 20.41 -9.35 15.14
CA LYS A 21 19.94 -10.24 16.21
C LYS A 21 20.37 -9.75 17.58
N GLU A 22 21.63 -9.35 17.76
CA GLU A 22 22.12 -8.84 19.04
C GLU A 22 21.39 -7.56 19.46
N VAL A 23 21.14 -6.62 18.54
CA VAL A 23 20.40 -5.39 18.87
C VAL A 23 18.95 -5.70 19.26
N LEU A 24 18.29 -6.62 18.56
CA LEU A 24 16.90 -7.00 18.83
C LEU A 24 16.72 -7.76 20.15
N LYS A 25 17.79 -8.26 20.78
CA LYS A 25 17.73 -8.78 22.16
C LYS A 25 17.47 -7.69 23.20
N ASN A 26 17.66 -6.42 22.85
CA ASN A 26 17.36 -5.31 23.75
C ASN A 26 15.84 -5.22 23.97
N PRO A 27 15.34 -5.43 25.21
CA PRO A 27 13.91 -5.39 25.51
C PRO A 27 13.28 -3.99 25.33
N ASN A 28 14.11 -2.95 25.24
CA ASN A 28 13.67 -1.58 25.01
C ASN A 28 13.67 -1.20 23.52
N PHE A 29 14.00 -2.12 22.61
CA PHE A 29 13.92 -1.87 21.19
C PHE A 29 12.47 -1.52 20.81
N LYS A 30 12.30 -0.39 20.13
CA LYS A 30 11.01 0.07 19.61
C LYS A 30 11.20 0.58 18.21
N ILE A 31 10.26 0.26 17.33
CA ILE A 31 10.23 0.82 15.99
C ILE A 31 9.78 2.29 16.11
N ASN A 32 10.59 3.20 15.56
CA ASN A 32 10.28 4.62 15.51
C ASN A 32 9.34 4.88 14.32
N TRP A 33 8.03 4.83 14.53
CA TRP A 33 7.04 5.07 13.48
C TRP A 33 6.85 6.57 13.22
N GLU A 34 6.82 6.99 11.96
CA GLU A 34 6.27 8.30 11.62
C GLU A 34 4.74 8.24 11.78
N THR A 35 4.19 9.18 12.54
CA THR A 35 2.74 9.28 12.83
C THR A 35 2.21 10.68 12.55
N ASP A 36 3.03 11.56 11.98
CA ASP A 36 2.61 12.82 11.40
C ASP A 36 2.53 12.66 9.88
N ILE A 37 1.32 12.55 9.35
CA ILE A 37 1.06 12.32 7.92
C ILE A 37 1.71 13.42 7.05
N GLU A 38 1.78 14.66 7.54
CA GLU A 38 2.35 15.78 6.80
C GLU A 38 3.88 15.71 6.68
N LYS A 39 4.53 14.98 7.60
CA LYS A 39 5.99 14.76 7.60
C LYS A 39 6.42 13.50 6.83
N MET A 40 5.48 12.68 6.37
CA MET A 40 5.79 11.43 5.68
C MET A 40 6.31 11.69 4.27
N ASP A 41 7.58 11.34 4.03
CA ASP A 41 8.17 11.35 2.70
C ASP A 41 7.91 10.02 1.98
N PHE A 42 6.77 9.94 1.29
CA PHE A 42 6.38 8.76 0.51
C PHE A 42 7.35 8.43 -0.64
N GLN A 43 8.27 9.32 -1.01
CA GLN A 43 9.30 9.02 -2.02
C GLN A 43 10.36 8.03 -1.50
N LYS A 44 10.49 7.88 -0.18
CA LYS A 44 11.34 6.87 0.45
C LYS A 44 10.80 5.45 0.32
N LEU A 45 9.54 5.27 -0.09
CA LEU A 45 8.95 3.95 -0.29
C LEU A 45 9.53 3.30 -1.56
N ARG A 46 9.85 2.01 -1.45
CA ARG A 46 10.30 1.22 -2.61
C ARG A 46 9.20 1.07 -3.65
N THR A 47 7.95 0.91 -3.21
CA THR A 47 6.78 0.88 -4.08
C THR A 47 6.22 2.29 -4.19
N PRO A 48 6.17 2.89 -5.40
CA PRO A 48 5.47 4.15 -5.58
C PRO A 48 3.98 3.98 -5.24
N ILE A 49 3.45 4.87 -4.39
CA ILE A 49 2.04 4.83 -3.98
C ILE A 49 1.29 6.00 -4.57
N SER A 50 0.20 5.67 -5.27
CA SER A 50 -0.82 6.64 -5.67
C SER A 50 -1.99 6.55 -4.71
N PHE A 51 -2.26 7.65 -4.01
CA PHE A 51 -3.45 7.79 -3.16
C PHE A 51 -4.69 8.21 -3.97
N GLY A 52 -4.54 8.41 -5.28
CA GLY A 52 -5.60 8.81 -6.19
C GLY A 52 -6.33 10.08 -5.75
N ARG A 53 -7.62 10.17 -6.12
CA ARG A 53 -8.48 11.32 -5.83
C ARG A 53 -8.84 11.48 -4.35
N PHE A 54 -8.62 10.45 -3.54
CA PHE A 54 -9.08 10.35 -2.15
C PHE A 54 -7.94 10.47 -1.14
N LYS A 55 -6.81 11.07 -1.54
CA LYS A 55 -5.67 11.37 -0.66
C LYS A 55 -6.08 12.11 0.63
N SER A 56 -7.11 12.95 0.57
CA SER A 56 -7.64 13.67 1.75
C SER A 56 -8.24 12.76 2.83
N THR A 57 -8.52 11.48 2.52
CA THR A 57 -9.09 10.50 3.46
C THR A 57 -8.03 9.69 4.21
N ILE A 58 -6.74 9.94 3.95
CA ILE A 58 -5.66 9.27 4.66
C ILE A 58 -5.77 9.57 6.15
N ARG A 59 -5.76 8.51 6.94
CA ARG A 59 -5.82 8.56 8.39
C ARG A 59 -4.89 7.52 8.99
N LEU A 60 -4.51 7.75 10.23
CA LEU A 60 -3.78 6.78 11.03
C LEU A 60 -4.75 5.94 11.84
N GLU A 61 -4.56 4.64 11.76
CA GLU A 61 -5.23 3.66 12.60
C GLU A 61 -4.19 2.75 13.24
N ARG A 62 -4.63 1.87 14.12
CA ARG A 62 -3.79 0.90 14.80
C ARG A 62 -4.36 -0.50 14.61
N ILE A 63 -3.48 -1.48 14.44
CA ILE A 63 -3.83 -2.89 14.27
C ILE A 63 -2.90 -3.77 15.09
N ASN A 64 -3.36 -4.97 15.42
CA ASN A 64 -2.49 -6.05 15.86
C ASN A 64 -1.86 -6.73 14.62
N PRO A 65 -0.52 -6.63 14.42
CA PRO A 65 0.14 -7.21 13.26
C PRO A 65 0.11 -8.74 13.22
N CYS A 66 -0.18 -9.41 14.35
CA CYS A 66 -0.32 -10.87 14.43
C CYS A 66 -1.71 -11.35 14.00
N GLU A 67 -2.71 -10.46 14.00
CA GLU A 67 -4.10 -10.78 13.59
C GLU A 67 -4.37 -10.44 12.12
N VAL A 68 -3.54 -9.60 11.50
CA VAL A 68 -3.68 -9.21 10.10
C VAL A 68 -2.89 -10.15 9.19
N ARG A 69 -3.60 -10.81 8.26
CA ARG A 69 -2.97 -11.69 7.28
C ARG A 69 -2.09 -10.89 6.32
N ASN A 70 -0.80 -11.22 6.28
CA ASN A 70 0.10 -10.75 5.24
C ASN A 70 0.15 -11.75 4.08
N SER A 71 -0.64 -11.52 3.03
CA SER A 71 -0.70 -12.42 1.87
C SER A 71 0.57 -12.47 1.01
N TYR A 72 1.56 -11.61 1.28
CA TYR A 72 2.81 -11.54 0.52
C TYR A 72 4.00 -12.14 1.25
N ALA A 73 3.86 -12.46 2.53
CA ALA A 73 4.93 -12.99 3.37
C ALA A 73 4.56 -14.36 3.89
N GLU A 74 5.43 -15.33 3.64
CA GLU A 74 5.34 -16.69 4.14
C GLU A 74 6.70 -17.08 4.71
N GLY A 75 6.70 -17.91 5.76
CA GLY A 75 7.93 -18.35 6.41
C GLY A 75 7.75 -18.51 7.92
N ASN A 76 8.81 -19.00 8.56
CA ASN A 76 8.89 -19.11 10.01
C ASN A 76 10.15 -18.38 10.49
N GLY A 77 9.97 -17.22 11.13
CA GLY A 77 11.04 -16.44 11.73
C GLY A 77 11.43 -15.20 10.94
N LEU A 78 11.93 -14.20 11.66
CA LEU A 78 12.23 -12.84 11.18
C LEU A 78 12.95 -12.78 9.83
N PHE A 79 13.96 -13.62 9.63
CA PHE A 79 14.86 -13.59 8.47
C PHE A 79 14.45 -14.53 7.31
N SER A 80 13.27 -15.14 7.38
CA SER A 80 12.81 -16.12 6.37
C SER A 80 12.16 -15.50 5.14
N TYR A 81 11.58 -14.31 5.28
CA TYR A 81 10.92 -13.58 4.19
C TYR A 81 11.84 -12.51 3.59
N ASP A 82 12.15 -12.64 2.29
CA ASP A 82 12.92 -11.66 1.49
C ASP A 82 14.07 -11.01 2.27
N LEU A 83 15.03 -11.86 2.67
CA LEU A 83 16.10 -11.54 3.61
C LEU A 83 16.81 -10.20 3.32
N PRO A 84 17.24 -9.89 2.08
CA PRO A 84 17.95 -8.64 1.82
C PRO A 84 17.12 -7.40 2.17
N ASN A 85 15.82 -7.40 1.84
CA ASN A 85 14.93 -6.27 2.08
C ASN A 85 14.49 -6.18 3.55
N THR A 86 14.22 -7.33 4.18
CA THR A 86 13.93 -7.39 5.61
C THR A 86 15.13 -6.90 6.43
N LEU A 87 16.34 -7.27 6.05
CA LEU A 87 17.56 -6.86 6.74
C LEU A 87 17.81 -5.35 6.60
N ASN A 88 17.67 -4.79 5.39
CA ASN A 88 17.78 -3.34 5.17
C ASN A 88 16.74 -2.57 6.00
N LEU A 89 15.50 -3.09 6.09
CA LEU A 89 14.45 -2.48 6.91
C LEU A 89 14.80 -2.51 8.40
N LEU A 90 15.29 -3.65 8.89
CA LEU A 90 15.70 -3.79 10.30
C LEU A 90 16.86 -2.85 10.64
N GLU A 91 17.83 -2.67 9.74
CA GLU A 91 18.92 -1.71 9.91
C GLU A 91 18.41 -0.27 10.02
N LEU A 92 17.40 0.12 9.22
CA LEU A 92 16.74 1.43 9.35
C LEU A 92 15.99 1.56 10.68
N MET A 93 15.29 0.52 11.12
CA MET A 93 14.59 0.53 12.40
C MET A 93 15.56 0.67 13.58
N VAL A 94 16.70 -0.04 13.51
CA VAL A 94 17.76 -0.01 14.53
C VAL A 94 18.50 1.32 14.57
N SER A 95 18.69 1.99 13.44
CA SER A 95 19.30 3.33 13.42
C SER A 95 18.41 4.41 14.04
N GLY A 96 17.13 4.10 14.30
CA GLY A 96 16.14 5.04 14.81
C GLY A 96 15.52 5.91 13.73
N GLU A 97 15.70 5.59 12.45
CA GLU A 97 14.99 6.26 11.35
C GLU A 97 13.48 6.19 11.57
N ARG A 98 12.77 7.26 11.20
CA ARG A 98 11.32 7.26 11.25
C ARG A 98 10.75 6.46 10.10
N ILE A 99 10.12 5.34 10.43
CA ILE A 99 9.57 4.39 9.45
C ILE A 99 8.13 4.77 9.12
N ILE A 100 7.83 4.89 7.82
CA ILE A 100 6.45 5.06 7.36
C ILE A 100 5.67 3.77 7.66
N PRO A 101 4.49 3.84 8.30
CA PRO A 101 3.67 2.67 8.60
C PRO A 101 3.28 1.84 7.37
N PRO A 102 2.86 0.57 7.53
CA PRO A 102 2.17 -0.15 6.46
C PRO A 102 0.95 0.64 5.94
N ILE A 103 0.67 0.51 4.64
CA ILE A 103 -0.36 1.27 3.94
C ILE A 103 -1.45 0.31 3.49
N PHE A 104 -2.67 0.60 3.90
CA PHE A 104 -3.87 -0.11 3.55
C PHE A 104 -4.89 0.83 2.89
N CYS A 105 -5.82 0.26 2.14
CA CYS A 105 -6.96 1.00 1.62
C CYS A 105 -8.28 0.26 1.87
N ASP A 106 -9.35 1.05 1.99
CA ASP A 106 -10.74 0.59 1.95
C ASP A 106 -11.23 0.67 0.50
N PRO A 107 -11.25 -0.44 -0.25
CA PRO A 107 -11.78 -0.44 -1.59
C PRO A 107 -13.29 -0.20 -1.58
N PHE A 108 -13.77 0.60 -2.52
CA PHE A 108 -15.20 0.78 -2.77
C PHE A 108 -15.46 1.02 -4.25
N LYS A 109 -16.71 0.81 -4.66
CA LYS A 109 -17.19 1.21 -5.99
C LYS A 109 -17.97 2.50 -5.88
N LEU A 110 -17.86 3.35 -6.88
CA LEU A 110 -18.77 4.47 -7.08
C LEU A 110 -19.77 4.08 -8.16
N ILE A 111 -21.01 3.81 -7.78
CA ILE A 111 -22.09 3.49 -8.73
C ILE A 111 -22.95 4.73 -8.88
N ASP A 112 -22.93 5.35 -10.06
CA ASP A 112 -23.60 6.62 -10.33
C ASP A 112 -23.29 7.74 -9.31
N GLY A 113 -22.09 7.69 -8.71
CA GLY A 113 -21.64 8.62 -7.68
C GLY A 113 -21.95 8.22 -6.23
N GLU A 114 -22.65 7.11 -6.02
CA GLU A 114 -22.89 6.57 -4.68
C GLU A 114 -21.80 5.57 -4.27
N LYS A 115 -21.29 5.71 -3.03
CA LYS A 115 -20.25 4.82 -2.47
C LYS A 115 -20.88 3.49 -2.06
N MET A 116 -20.44 2.42 -2.70
CA MET A 116 -20.72 1.04 -2.33
C MET A 116 -19.46 0.39 -1.79
N ALA A 117 -19.42 0.15 -0.47
CA ALA A 117 -18.28 -0.48 0.18
C ALA A 117 -18.04 -1.89 -0.36
N ILE A 118 -16.77 -2.26 -0.52
CA ILE A 118 -16.35 -3.64 -0.72
C ILE A 118 -15.82 -4.11 0.64
N GLU A 119 -16.25 -5.28 1.11
CA GLU A 119 -15.82 -5.79 2.40
C GLU A 119 -14.31 -6.07 2.43
N GLY A 120 -13.69 -5.74 3.57
CA GLY A 120 -12.26 -5.90 3.80
C GLY A 120 -11.44 -4.68 3.42
N PHE A 121 -10.28 -4.52 4.06
CA PHE A 121 -9.27 -3.54 3.67
C PHE A 121 -8.07 -4.26 3.07
N THR A 122 -7.45 -3.68 2.05
CA THR A 122 -6.38 -4.31 1.25
C THR A 122 -5.05 -3.64 1.56
N MET A 123 -3.99 -4.43 1.72
CA MET A 123 -2.64 -3.89 1.86
C MET A 123 -2.12 -3.43 0.50
N LEU A 124 -1.69 -2.16 0.42
CA LEU A 124 -1.05 -1.61 -0.77
C LEU A 124 0.48 -1.61 -0.65
N ASP A 125 1.02 -1.41 0.56
CA ASP A 125 2.46 -1.43 0.79
C ASP A 125 2.79 -1.77 2.25
N GLY A 126 4.03 -2.19 2.49
CA GLY A 126 4.53 -2.44 3.84
C GLY A 126 4.46 -3.88 4.31
N SER A 127 4.45 -4.85 3.39
CA SER A 127 4.55 -6.28 3.72
C SER A 127 5.70 -6.59 4.69
N HIS A 128 6.93 -6.12 4.39
CA HIS A 128 8.08 -6.35 5.28
C HIS A 128 7.91 -5.68 6.65
N ARG A 129 7.27 -4.51 6.71
CA ARG A 129 7.00 -3.79 7.96
C ARG A 129 5.99 -4.54 8.83
N LEU A 130 4.92 -5.04 8.22
CA LEU A 130 3.93 -5.89 8.88
C LEU A 130 4.55 -7.21 9.34
N TRP A 131 5.36 -7.84 8.49
CA TRP A 131 6.12 -9.07 8.79
C TRP A 131 7.04 -8.89 9.99
N VAL A 132 7.94 -7.91 9.96
CA VAL A 132 8.85 -7.65 11.08
C VAL A 132 8.07 -7.40 12.36
N SER A 133 7.00 -6.62 12.30
CA SER A 133 6.17 -6.31 13.46
C SER A 133 5.50 -7.55 14.07
N SER A 134 5.01 -8.48 13.24
CA SER A 134 4.43 -9.73 13.72
C SER A 134 5.48 -10.68 14.29
N GLN A 135 6.67 -10.77 13.67
CA GLN A 135 7.77 -11.60 14.17
C GLN A 135 8.37 -11.08 15.48
N LEU A 136 8.24 -9.78 15.75
CA LEU A 136 8.58 -9.17 17.04
C LEU A 136 7.45 -9.27 18.08
N ASN A 137 6.32 -9.90 17.74
CA ASN A 137 5.13 -10.03 18.59
C ASN A 137 4.66 -8.68 19.17
N LEU A 138 4.69 -7.62 18.36
CA LEU A 138 4.13 -6.34 18.78
C LEU A 138 2.61 -6.47 18.92
N GLU A 139 2.07 -6.00 20.04
CA GLU A 139 0.62 -6.02 20.29
C GLU A 139 -0.13 -5.08 19.35
N GLU A 140 0.51 -3.97 18.98
CA GLU A 140 -0.11 -2.92 18.18
C GLU A 140 0.92 -2.13 17.37
N ILE A 141 0.59 -1.83 16.11
CA ILE A 141 1.36 -0.91 15.25
C ILE A 141 0.44 0.12 14.59
N PRO A 142 0.94 1.34 14.31
CA PRO A 142 0.22 2.25 13.44
C PRO A 142 0.16 1.72 12.01
N ILE A 143 -0.89 2.09 11.29
CA ILE A 143 -1.05 1.92 9.84
C ILE A 143 -1.62 3.18 9.22
N LEU A 144 -1.32 3.39 7.95
CA LEU A 144 -2.05 4.35 7.13
C LEU A 144 -3.22 3.65 6.46
N ARG A 145 -4.41 4.24 6.55
CA ARG A 145 -5.62 3.76 5.89
C ARG A 145 -6.26 4.90 5.11
N PHE A 146 -6.80 4.61 3.93
CA PHE A 146 -7.51 5.61 3.11
C PHE A 146 -8.57 4.95 2.23
N ASP A 147 -9.52 5.73 1.78
CA ASP A 147 -10.53 5.29 0.82
C ASP A 147 -9.92 5.18 -0.58
N LYS A 148 -10.06 4.03 -1.25
CA LYS A 148 -9.66 3.86 -2.65
C LYS A 148 -10.85 3.44 -3.51
N VAL A 149 -11.18 4.24 -4.53
CA VAL A 149 -12.13 3.79 -5.55
C VAL A 149 -11.48 2.68 -6.35
N GLN A 150 -12.11 1.51 -6.36
CA GLN A 150 -11.72 0.42 -7.25
C GLN A 150 -12.30 0.64 -8.64
N ASP A 151 -13.60 0.95 -8.71
CA ASP A 151 -14.34 1.12 -9.95
C ASP A 151 -15.28 2.34 -9.89
N TYR A 152 -15.30 3.13 -10.96
CA TYR A 152 -16.35 4.09 -11.27
C TYR A 152 -17.32 3.43 -12.24
N CYS A 153 -18.52 3.11 -11.77
CA CYS A 153 -19.55 2.41 -12.54
C CYS A 153 -20.71 3.36 -12.88
N PHE A 154 -21.09 3.36 -14.15
CA PHE A 154 -22.05 4.29 -14.72
C PHE A 154 -23.19 3.51 -15.38
N THR A 155 -24.44 3.78 -14.99
CA THR A 155 -25.61 3.28 -15.73
C THR A 155 -25.73 4.03 -17.08
N PRO A 156 -25.68 3.36 -18.24
CA PRO A 156 -25.56 4.04 -19.54
C PRO A 156 -26.64 5.08 -19.86
N ASN A 157 -27.85 4.94 -19.32
CA ASN A 157 -28.96 5.88 -19.55
C ASN A 157 -28.96 7.10 -18.61
N LYS A 158 -28.06 7.15 -17.62
CA LYS A 158 -27.91 8.29 -16.70
C LYS A 158 -26.70 9.16 -17.03
N TRP A 159 -25.79 8.67 -17.86
CA TRP A 159 -24.50 9.30 -18.11
C TRP A 159 -24.21 9.44 -19.60
N LYS A 160 -23.61 10.58 -19.96
CA LYS A 160 -23.10 10.86 -21.29
C LYS A 160 -21.58 10.75 -21.26
N PHE A 161 -21.01 10.08 -22.25
CA PHE A 161 -19.57 9.90 -22.40
C PHE A 161 -19.10 10.75 -23.59
N GLU A 162 -18.12 11.61 -23.34
CA GLU A 162 -17.55 12.52 -24.33
C GLU A 162 -16.03 12.41 -24.33
N CYS A 163 -15.43 12.36 -25.52
CA CYS A 163 -13.98 12.36 -25.68
C CYS A 163 -13.59 13.64 -26.45
N PRO A 164 -13.55 14.82 -25.78
CA PRO A 164 -13.24 16.08 -26.45
C PRO A 164 -11.82 16.11 -27.02
N GLU A 165 -10.91 15.34 -26.43
CA GLU A 165 -9.51 15.17 -26.83
C GLU A 165 -9.13 13.70 -26.66
N GLU A 166 -8.21 13.16 -27.46
CA GLU A 166 -7.85 11.73 -27.44
C GLU A 166 -7.41 11.23 -26.05
N SER A 167 -6.77 12.09 -25.26
CA SER A 167 -6.24 11.77 -23.93
C SER A 167 -7.25 11.96 -22.78
N ARG A 168 -8.47 12.41 -23.08
CA ARG A 168 -9.42 12.88 -22.07
C ARG A 168 -10.82 12.34 -22.28
N LEU A 169 -11.26 11.50 -21.35
CA LEU A 169 -12.65 11.06 -21.26
C LEU A 169 -13.40 11.89 -20.22
N VAL A 170 -14.54 12.44 -20.61
CA VAL A 170 -15.45 13.18 -19.72
C VAL A 170 -16.77 12.42 -19.62
N VAL A 171 -17.18 12.10 -18.40
CA VAL A 171 -18.42 11.40 -18.08
C VAL A 171 -19.34 12.34 -17.30
N LYS A 172 -20.43 12.78 -17.93
CA LYS A 172 -21.36 13.78 -17.39
C LYS A 172 -22.71 13.15 -17.06
N SER A 173 -23.29 13.54 -15.93
CA SER A 173 -24.66 13.17 -15.63
C SER A 173 -25.61 13.82 -16.65
N ILE A 174 -26.62 13.08 -17.10
CA ILE A 174 -27.63 13.60 -18.04
C ILE A 174 -28.65 14.49 -17.31
N ILE A 175 -28.96 14.17 -16.05
CA ILE A 175 -30.01 14.85 -15.26
C ILE A 175 -29.40 15.71 -14.13
N GLY A 176 -28.15 15.44 -13.71
CA GLY A 176 -27.46 16.16 -12.65
C GLY A 176 -26.26 16.98 -13.13
N ASN A 177 -25.55 17.57 -12.16
CA ASN A 177 -24.36 18.40 -12.41
C ASN A 177 -23.02 17.67 -12.15
N SER A 178 -23.06 16.36 -11.91
CA SER A 178 -21.86 15.57 -11.64
C SER A 178 -21.07 15.32 -12.92
N GLU A 179 -19.76 15.53 -12.85
CA GLU A 179 -18.82 15.28 -13.94
C GLU A 179 -17.60 14.52 -13.41
N TYR A 180 -17.17 13.50 -14.15
CA TYR A 180 -15.91 12.79 -13.93
C TYR A 180 -15.02 12.94 -15.15
N VAL A 181 -13.80 13.41 -14.94
CA VAL A 181 -12.78 13.53 -15.99
C VAL A 181 -11.71 12.47 -15.76
N PHE A 182 -11.40 11.67 -16.78
CA PHE A 182 -10.40 10.62 -16.76
C PHE A 182 -9.33 10.85 -17.83
N ASP A 183 -8.09 10.50 -17.50
CA ASP A 183 -6.98 10.40 -18.47
C ASP A 183 -7.07 9.03 -19.15
N THR A 184 -7.32 9.00 -20.46
CA THR A 184 -7.57 7.75 -21.21
C THR A 184 -6.34 6.83 -21.23
N ASN A 185 -5.13 7.36 -20.98
CA ASN A 185 -3.90 6.58 -20.88
C ASN A 185 -3.71 5.92 -19.50
N LYS A 186 -4.55 6.27 -18.52
CA LYS A 186 -4.44 5.84 -17.13
C LYS A 186 -5.74 5.22 -16.63
N ILE A 187 -6.52 4.63 -17.52
CA ILE A 187 -7.74 3.92 -17.15
C ILE A 187 -7.81 2.54 -17.78
N ILE A 188 -8.55 1.67 -17.11
CA ILE A 188 -8.96 0.37 -17.63
C ILE A 188 -10.48 0.38 -17.70
N ILE A 189 -11.03 0.07 -18.88
CA ILE A 189 -12.47 -0.13 -19.05
C ILE A 189 -12.74 -1.64 -18.93
N HIS A 190 -13.52 -2.03 -17.91
CA HIS A 190 -13.87 -3.43 -17.72
C HIS A 190 -14.85 -3.91 -18.80
N ARG A 191 -14.67 -5.14 -19.32
CA ARG A 191 -15.62 -5.75 -20.26
C ARG A 191 -17.00 -5.88 -19.58
N MET A 192 -18.05 -5.53 -20.33
CA MET A 192 -19.41 -5.23 -19.85
C MET A 192 -19.95 -6.19 -18.77
N ASN A 193 -20.41 -5.59 -17.67
CA ASN A 193 -21.56 -6.07 -16.90
C ASN A 193 -22.83 -5.56 -17.60
N GLN A 194 -23.89 -6.36 -17.71
CA GLN A 194 -25.13 -5.99 -18.42
C GLN A 194 -25.81 -4.70 -17.91
N SER A 195 -25.49 -4.26 -16.68
CA SER A 195 -26.14 -3.10 -16.04
C SER A 195 -25.29 -1.83 -15.96
N HIS A 196 -23.95 -1.93 -16.03
CA HIS A 196 -23.04 -0.78 -15.80
C HIS A 196 -21.80 -0.86 -16.68
N LEU A 197 -21.33 0.30 -17.13
CA LEU A 197 -19.97 0.49 -17.63
C LEU A 197 -19.06 0.87 -16.45
N CYS A 198 -18.01 0.10 -16.18
CA CYS A 198 -17.08 0.40 -15.09
C CYS A 198 -15.68 0.78 -15.62
N ILE A 199 -15.11 1.83 -15.03
CA ILE A 199 -13.79 2.40 -15.32
C ILE A 199 -12.94 2.32 -14.05
N ALA A 200 -11.73 1.80 -14.14
CA ALA A 200 -10.76 1.77 -13.03
C ALA A 200 -9.57 2.70 -13.31
N GLU A 201 -9.06 3.35 -12.26
CA GLU A 201 -7.81 4.13 -12.27
C GLU A 201 -6.75 3.30 -11.48
N PRO A 202 -5.76 2.67 -12.16
CA PRO A 202 -4.78 1.81 -11.51
C PRO A 202 -3.91 2.54 -10.46
#